data_AF-E5XTR4-F1
#
_entry.id   AF-E5XTR4-F1
#
_cell.length_a   1.000
_cell.length_b   1.000
_cell.length_c   1.000
_cell.angle_alpha   90.00
_cell.angle_beta   90.00
_cell.angle_gamma   90.00
#
_symmetry.space_group_name_H-M   'P 1'
#
loop_
_entity.id
_entity.type
_entity.pdbx_description
1 polymer ?
#
loop_
_entity_poly.entity_id
_entity_poly.type
_entity_poly.pdbx_seq_one_letter_code
_entity_poly.pdbx_strand_id
1 'polypeptide(L)'
;MRFRQPLIAGAALVLGLLGGTASTASAEPEEAGPSCGLVDQMRAALRDEVGPGVGGVRSVLRQPYWLFEVQQNDVKAKLDILEGGADHLRDLDDGEPVPGLAPLLGQFEAAVAEARKETEDIFYFRVLNVYTQTPVLSRHPIRPSYWEKLDRVDDLSDQIDDFLDNVACD
;
A
#
# COMPACT_ATOMS: atom_id res chain seq x y z
N MET A 1 32.75 75.92 -27.63
CA MET A 1 33.53 74.94 -28.41
C MET A 1 32.71 73.66 -28.49
N ARG A 2 31.82 73.52 -29.48
CA ARG A 2 31.93 72.68 -30.69
C ARG A 2 32.51 71.26 -30.48
N PHE A 3 31.60 70.29 -30.63
CA PHE A 3 31.68 69.04 -31.40
C PHE A 3 32.77 68.01 -31.07
N ARG A 4 32.36 66.76 -30.77
CA ARG A 4 32.15 65.61 -31.70
C ARG A 4 31.71 64.40 -30.84
N GLN A 5 30.51 63.84 -30.98
CA GLN A 5 30.04 62.84 -31.97
C GLN A 5 30.75 61.46 -31.90
N PRO A 6 30.07 60.36 -32.30
CA PRO A 6 29.76 59.26 -31.38
C PRO A 6 29.98 57.86 -32.02
N LEU A 7 29.38 56.83 -31.42
CA LEU A 7 28.83 55.60 -32.03
C LEU A 7 29.73 54.71 -32.94
N ILE A 8 29.91 53.48 -32.46
CA ILE A 8 29.55 52.21 -33.12
C ILE A 8 30.37 51.70 -34.33
N ALA A 9 30.64 50.38 -34.20
CA ALA A 9 30.82 49.34 -35.19
C ALA A 9 32.21 49.16 -35.84
N GLY A 10 32.70 47.94 -35.67
CA GLY A 10 33.83 47.39 -36.41
C GLY A 10 34.30 46.09 -35.81
N ALA A 11 33.50 45.04 -35.94
CA ALA A 11 33.84 43.68 -35.56
C ALA A 11 35.14 43.21 -36.21
N ALA A 12 35.97 42.48 -35.46
CA ALA A 12 36.92 41.55 -36.04
C ALA A 12 37.14 40.38 -35.08
N LEU A 13 36.67 39.21 -35.52
CA LEU A 13 36.97 37.88 -34.99
C LEU A 13 38.47 37.70 -34.77
N VAL A 14 38.85 37.19 -33.60
CA VAL A 14 40.03 36.33 -33.45
C VAL A 14 39.64 35.12 -32.61
N LEU A 15 39.78 33.95 -33.24
CA LEU A 15 39.59 32.63 -32.69
C LEU A 15 40.60 32.30 -31.58
N GLY A 16 40.12 31.55 -30.60
CA GLY A 16 40.86 30.41 -30.07
C GLY A 16 41.63 30.63 -28.77
N LEU A 17 41.02 30.25 -27.66
CA LEU A 17 41.72 29.45 -26.66
C LEU A 17 40.74 28.46 -26.03
N LEU A 18 41.02 27.20 -26.30
CA LEU A 18 40.36 26.02 -25.76
C LEU A 18 40.52 26.01 -24.24
N GLY A 19 39.49 26.46 -23.53
CA GLY A 19 39.29 26.18 -22.11
C GLY A 19 38.00 25.38 -22.01
N GLY A 20 38.11 24.06 -22.09
CA GLY A 20 36.98 23.16 -21.99
C GLY A 20 36.17 23.48 -20.75
N THR A 21 34.93 23.95 -20.96
CA THR A 21 33.91 23.91 -19.93
C THR A 21 33.72 22.44 -19.62
N ALA A 22 34.32 21.95 -18.55
CA ALA A 22 33.91 20.70 -17.95
C ALA A 22 32.44 20.90 -17.59
N SER A 23 31.55 20.43 -18.47
CA SER A 23 30.18 20.13 -18.09
C SER A 23 30.33 19.18 -16.92
N THR A 24 30.12 19.69 -15.71
CA THR A 24 29.70 18.88 -14.59
C THR A 24 28.35 18.33 -15.02
N ALA A 25 28.38 17.20 -15.74
CA ALA A 25 27.31 16.25 -15.64
C ALA A 25 27.24 15.97 -14.14
N SER A 26 26.31 16.65 -13.44
CA SER A 26 25.71 16.05 -12.28
C SER A 26 25.23 14.71 -12.78
N ALA A 27 25.97 13.66 -12.46
CA ALA A 27 25.31 12.40 -12.22
C ALA A 27 24.30 12.75 -11.15
N GLU A 28 23.04 12.96 -11.56
CA GLU A 28 21.93 12.67 -10.67
C GLU A 28 22.31 11.36 -10.00
N PRO A 29 22.36 11.29 -8.65
CA PRO A 29 22.52 10.01 -8.00
C PRO A 29 21.50 9.11 -8.68
N GLU A 30 21.94 8.03 -9.33
CA GLU A 30 21.02 6.93 -9.60
C GLU A 30 20.44 6.63 -8.23
N GLU A 31 19.17 6.98 -8.03
CA GLU A 31 18.43 6.58 -6.84
C GLU A 31 18.47 5.07 -6.92
N ALA A 32 19.39 4.49 -6.12
CA ALA A 32 19.53 3.06 -6.07
C ALA A 32 18.15 2.50 -5.76
N GLY A 33 17.64 1.67 -6.65
CA GLY A 33 16.37 1.00 -6.49
C GLY A 33 16.39 0.16 -5.21
N PRO A 34 15.22 -0.23 -4.69
CA PRO A 34 15.17 -1.13 -3.55
C PRO A 34 15.86 -2.45 -3.89
N SER A 35 16.44 -3.09 -2.90
CA SER A 35 17.04 -4.42 -3.05
C SER A 35 16.00 -5.43 -3.54
N CYS A 36 16.38 -6.33 -4.46
CA CYS A 36 15.44 -7.36 -4.92
C CYS A 36 14.94 -8.24 -3.75
N GLY A 37 15.79 -8.43 -2.73
CA GLY A 37 15.41 -9.13 -1.51
C GLY A 37 14.30 -8.43 -0.71
N LEU A 38 14.23 -7.10 -0.71
CA LEU A 38 13.12 -6.36 -0.11
C LEU A 38 11.82 -6.61 -0.88
N VAL A 39 11.85 -6.47 -2.22
CA VAL A 39 10.68 -6.67 -3.08
C VAL A 39 10.13 -8.10 -2.91
N ASP A 40 11.00 -9.10 -2.84
CA ASP A 40 10.62 -10.49 -2.59
C ASP A 40 10.02 -10.70 -1.18
N GLN A 41 10.52 -9.99 -0.16
CA GLN A 41 9.94 -10.03 1.18
C GLN A 41 8.54 -9.39 1.22
N MET A 42 8.35 -8.26 0.53
CA MET A 42 7.04 -7.61 0.42
C MET A 42 6.03 -8.52 -0.29
N ARG A 43 6.42 -9.17 -1.40
CA ARG A 43 5.59 -10.19 -2.06
C ARG A 43 5.27 -11.37 -1.15
N ALA A 44 6.25 -11.83 -0.36
CA ALA A 44 6.03 -12.90 0.61
C ALA A 44 5.02 -12.48 1.69
N ALA A 45 5.11 -11.25 2.22
CA ALA A 45 4.13 -10.73 3.18
C ALA A 45 2.72 -10.65 2.57
N LEU A 46 2.58 -10.17 1.33
CA LEU A 46 1.29 -10.16 0.62
C LEU A 46 0.70 -11.57 0.48
N ARG A 47 1.52 -12.54 0.06
CA ARG A 47 1.08 -13.91 -0.19
C ARG A 47 0.82 -14.71 1.08
N ASP A 48 1.66 -14.57 2.09
CA ASP A 48 1.70 -15.46 3.24
C ASP A 48 0.94 -14.89 4.45
N GLU A 49 0.65 -13.58 4.46
CA GLU A 49 -0.04 -12.90 5.54
C GLU A 49 -1.34 -12.24 5.05
N VAL A 50 -1.25 -11.31 4.09
CA VAL A 50 -2.42 -10.56 3.59
C VAL A 50 -3.46 -11.48 2.93
N GLY A 51 -3.06 -12.26 1.92
CA GLY A 51 -3.95 -13.18 1.21
C GLY A 51 -4.66 -14.18 2.14
N PRO A 52 -3.93 -14.90 3.02
CA PRO A 52 -4.52 -15.80 4.01
C PRO A 52 -5.41 -15.08 5.03
N GLY A 53 -5.10 -13.83 5.38
CA GLY A 53 -5.95 -12.97 6.19
C GLY A 53 -7.30 -12.72 5.53
N VAL A 54 -7.31 -12.12 4.34
CA VAL A 54 -8.55 -11.82 3.58
C VAL A 54 -9.34 -13.09 3.26
N GLY A 55 -8.68 -14.11 2.71
CA GLY A 55 -9.30 -15.39 2.39
C GLY A 55 -9.85 -16.10 3.63
N GLY A 56 -9.15 -16.00 4.76
CA GLY A 56 -9.58 -16.50 6.05
C GLY A 56 -10.86 -15.83 6.54
N VAL A 57 -10.92 -14.49 6.53
CA VAL A 57 -12.13 -13.74 6.91
C VAL A 57 -13.33 -14.16 6.05
N ARG A 58 -13.15 -14.19 4.72
CA ARG A 58 -14.21 -14.61 3.79
C ARG A 58 -14.70 -16.03 4.08
N SER A 59 -13.78 -16.95 4.39
CA SER A 59 -14.11 -18.33 4.74
C SER A 59 -14.96 -18.40 6.01
N VAL A 60 -14.50 -17.80 7.11
CA VAL A 60 -15.19 -17.81 8.41
C VAL A 60 -16.61 -17.22 8.31
N LEU A 61 -16.79 -16.14 7.56
CA LEU A 61 -18.10 -15.50 7.40
C LEU A 61 -19.07 -16.29 6.51
N ARG A 62 -18.57 -17.15 5.62
CA ARG A 62 -19.41 -18.04 4.79
C ARG A 62 -19.78 -19.33 5.51
N GLN A 63 -19.00 -19.73 6.51
CA GLN A 63 -19.22 -20.96 7.26
C GLN A 63 -20.37 -20.81 8.27
N PRO A 64 -21.19 -21.86 8.48
CA PRO A 64 -22.16 -21.87 9.56
C PRO A 64 -21.45 -22.08 10.91
N TYR A 65 -21.80 -21.27 11.90
CA TYR A 65 -21.32 -21.43 13.27
C TYR A 65 -22.47 -21.77 14.22
N TRP A 66 -22.15 -22.61 15.21
CA TRP A 66 -23.06 -22.95 16.31
C TRP A 66 -23.12 -21.85 17.36
N LEU A 67 -22.00 -21.16 17.57
CA LEU A 67 -21.83 -20.11 18.55
C LEU A 67 -21.29 -18.87 17.85
N PHE A 68 -22.02 -17.77 18.00
CA PHE A 68 -21.69 -16.52 17.36
C PHE A 68 -20.36 -15.92 17.86
N GLU A 69 -20.07 -16.09 19.14
CA GLU A 69 -18.81 -15.66 19.76
C GLU A 69 -17.60 -16.39 19.16
N VAL A 70 -17.73 -17.68 18.85
CA VAL A 70 -16.66 -18.45 18.20
C VAL A 70 -16.43 -17.92 16.78
N GLN A 71 -17.50 -17.63 16.03
CA GLN A 71 -17.38 -16.99 14.72
C GLN A 71 -16.66 -15.64 14.82
N GLN A 72 -17.04 -14.81 15.81
CA GLN A 72 -16.42 -13.52 16.04
C GLN A 72 -14.92 -13.64 16.31
N ASN A 73 -14.53 -14.56 17.18
CA ASN A 73 -13.14 -14.77 17.55
C ASN A 73 -12.32 -15.28 16.35
N ASP A 74 -12.89 -16.18 15.55
CA ASP A 74 -12.24 -16.67 14.35
C ASP A 74 -12.07 -15.55 13.31
N VAL A 75 -13.08 -14.71 13.09
CA VAL A 75 -12.93 -13.55 12.18
C VAL A 75 -11.86 -12.59 12.71
N LYS A 76 -11.87 -12.27 14.00
CA LYS A 76 -10.86 -11.40 14.63
C LYS A 76 -9.45 -11.96 14.42
N ALA A 77 -9.24 -13.25 14.66
CA ALA A 77 -7.94 -13.87 14.43
C ALA A 77 -7.48 -13.76 12.97
N LYS A 78 -8.39 -13.77 12.00
CA LYS A 78 -8.04 -13.56 10.57
C LYS A 78 -7.79 -12.10 10.23
N LEU A 79 -8.50 -11.17 10.85
CA LEU A 79 -8.21 -9.75 10.76
C LEU A 79 -6.88 -9.37 11.42
N ASP A 80 -6.50 -10.03 12.52
CA ASP A 80 -5.22 -9.81 13.19
C ASP A 80 -4.05 -10.24 12.29
N ILE A 81 -4.21 -11.34 11.53
CA ILE A 81 -3.22 -11.75 10.51
C ILE A 81 -3.12 -10.71 9.39
N LEU A 82 -4.27 -10.20 8.92
CA LEU A 82 -4.32 -9.20 7.86
C LEU A 82 -3.70 -7.87 8.28
N GLU A 83 -3.99 -7.40 9.49
CA GLU A 83 -3.39 -6.19 10.08
C GLU A 83 -1.88 -6.38 10.30
N GLY A 84 -1.46 -7.54 10.81
CA GLY A 84 -0.04 -7.88 10.92
C GLY A 84 0.69 -7.84 9.58
N GLY A 85 0.06 -8.32 8.51
CA GLY A 85 0.61 -8.21 7.15
C GLY A 85 0.70 -6.78 6.64
N ALA A 86 -0.28 -5.92 6.97
CA ALA A 86 -0.22 -4.49 6.63
C ALA A 86 0.91 -3.78 7.37
N ASP A 87 1.04 -4.02 8.68
CA ASP A 87 2.10 -3.46 9.51
C ASP A 87 3.47 -3.96 9.04
N HIS A 88 3.60 -5.24 8.70
CA HIS A 88 4.85 -5.80 8.18
C HIS A 88 5.25 -5.16 6.84
N LEU A 89 4.31 -4.96 5.92
CA LEU A 89 4.59 -4.23 4.66
C LEU A 89 5.06 -2.80 4.92
N ARG A 90 4.44 -2.12 5.90
CA ARG A 90 4.87 -0.78 6.31
C ARG A 90 6.28 -0.80 6.91
N ASP A 91 6.58 -1.74 7.79
CA ASP A 91 7.91 -1.87 8.41
C ASP A 91 9.00 -2.13 7.37
N LEU A 92 8.69 -2.90 6.32
CA LEU A 92 9.59 -3.14 5.19
C LEU A 92 9.85 -1.83 4.41
N ASP A 93 8.82 -1.06 4.09
CA ASP A 93 8.95 0.23 3.39
C ASP A 93 9.66 1.30 4.26
N ASP A 94 9.38 1.36 5.56
CA ASP A 94 10.05 2.29 6.47
C ASP A 94 11.55 1.95 6.65
N GLY A 95 11.91 0.67 6.52
CA GLY A 95 13.30 0.19 6.59
C GLY A 95 14.12 0.49 5.33
N GLU A 96 13.50 0.32 4.15
CA GLU A 96 14.09 0.60 2.85
C GLU A 96 13.00 1.13 1.90
N PRO A 97 12.80 2.46 1.81
CA PRO A 97 11.66 3.03 1.10
C PRO A 97 11.63 2.68 -0.38
N VAL A 98 10.48 2.19 -0.85
CA VAL A 98 10.25 1.93 -2.27
C VAL A 98 9.56 3.16 -2.88
N PRO A 99 10.20 3.87 -3.84
CA PRO A 99 9.63 5.09 -4.41
C PRO A 99 8.23 4.88 -5.00
N GLY A 100 7.22 5.51 -4.40
CA GLY A 100 5.83 5.42 -4.85
C GLY A 100 4.96 4.38 -4.14
N LEU A 101 5.52 3.55 -3.26
CA LEU A 101 4.79 2.51 -2.53
C LEU A 101 3.99 3.04 -1.33
N ALA A 102 4.57 3.95 -0.55
CA ALA A 102 3.94 4.54 0.64
C ALA A 102 2.46 4.97 0.49
N PRO A 103 2.01 5.66 -0.59
CA PRO A 103 0.60 6.01 -0.76
C PRO A 103 -0.32 4.80 -1.01
N LEU A 104 0.19 3.70 -1.58
CA LEU A 104 -0.58 2.45 -1.72
C LEU A 104 -0.72 1.77 -0.36
N LEU A 105 0.38 1.69 0.42
CA LEU A 105 0.35 1.14 1.78
C LEU A 105 -0.59 1.91 2.70
N GLY A 106 -0.59 3.24 2.65
CA GLY A 106 -1.52 4.05 3.45
C GLY A 106 -3.00 3.84 3.07
N GLN A 107 -3.29 3.57 1.80
CA GLN A 107 -4.66 3.20 1.37
C GLN A 107 -5.05 1.80 1.82
N PHE A 108 -4.10 0.86 1.74
CA PHE A 108 -4.28 -0.52 2.18
C PHE A 108 -4.55 -0.59 3.68
N GLU A 109 -3.73 0.04 4.52
CA GLU A 109 -3.93 0.16 5.98
C GLU A 109 -5.32 0.73 6.31
N ALA A 110 -5.72 1.81 5.64
CA ALA A 110 -7.03 2.42 5.85
C ALA A 110 -8.18 1.45 5.50
N ALA A 111 -8.04 0.68 4.41
CA ALA A 111 -9.02 -0.32 4.01
C ALA A 111 -9.10 -1.49 5.01
N VAL A 112 -7.96 -1.96 5.51
CA VAL A 112 -7.89 -3.00 6.56
C VAL A 112 -8.57 -2.51 7.85
N ALA A 113 -8.27 -1.29 8.29
CA ALA A 113 -8.91 -0.68 9.46
C ALA A 113 -10.43 -0.53 9.28
N GLU A 114 -10.88 -0.14 8.08
CA GLU A 114 -12.31 -0.04 7.77
C GLU A 114 -13.01 -1.41 7.80
N ALA A 115 -12.36 -2.45 7.27
CA ALA A 115 -12.86 -3.83 7.30
C ALA A 115 -12.95 -4.35 8.74
N ARG A 116 -11.95 -4.07 9.60
CA ARG A 116 -11.99 -4.43 11.03
C ARG A 116 -13.15 -3.73 11.73
N LYS A 117 -13.30 -2.41 11.56
CA LYS A 117 -14.37 -1.64 12.19
C LYS A 117 -15.77 -2.14 11.79
N GLU A 118 -16.00 -2.37 10.50
CA GLU A 118 -17.30 -2.89 10.04
C GLU A 118 -17.56 -4.31 10.54
N THR A 119 -16.50 -5.12 10.70
CA THR A 119 -16.60 -6.43 11.34
C THR A 119 -17.12 -6.28 12.76
N GLU A 120 -16.52 -5.39 13.56
CA GLU A 120 -16.98 -5.13 14.93
C GLU A 120 -18.46 -4.69 14.96
N ASP A 121 -18.91 -3.87 14.01
CA ASP A 121 -20.30 -3.45 13.89
C ASP A 121 -21.26 -4.62 13.54
N ILE A 122 -20.84 -5.54 12.65
CA ILE A 122 -21.58 -6.77 12.34
C ILE A 122 -21.81 -7.58 13.61
N PHE A 123 -20.78 -7.70 14.45
CA PHE A 123 -20.85 -8.49 15.68
C PHE A 123 -21.56 -7.75 16.83
N TYR A 124 -21.41 -6.44 16.94
CA TYR A 124 -22.08 -5.63 17.97
C TYR A 124 -23.61 -5.62 17.82
N PHE A 125 -24.12 -5.42 16.60
CA PHE A 125 -25.57 -5.41 16.35
C PHE A 125 -26.23 -6.76 16.65
N ARG A 126 -25.47 -7.86 16.56
CA ARG A 126 -25.96 -9.21 16.85
C ARG A 126 -26.04 -9.50 18.34
N VAL A 127 -25.14 -8.98 19.17
CA VAL A 127 -25.23 -9.12 20.64
C VAL A 127 -26.52 -8.47 21.17
N LEU A 128 -26.96 -7.35 20.56
CA LEU A 128 -28.18 -6.67 20.97
C LEU A 128 -29.48 -7.37 20.54
N ASN A 129 -29.43 -8.23 19.52
CA ASN A 129 -30.61 -8.98 19.02
C ASN A 129 -30.68 -10.43 19.54
N VAL A 130 -29.67 -10.91 20.25
CA VAL A 130 -29.55 -12.32 20.66
C VAL A 130 -29.28 -12.41 22.16
N TYR A 131 -30.29 -12.10 22.97
CA TYR A 131 -30.36 -12.57 24.37
C TYR A 131 -30.80 -14.04 24.48
N THR A 132 -30.85 -14.77 23.36
CA THR A 132 -31.13 -16.20 23.35
C THR A 132 -29.86 -16.94 22.99
N GLN A 133 -29.15 -17.44 24.01
CA GLN A 133 -28.04 -18.42 23.93
C GLN A 133 -28.45 -19.77 23.30
N THR A 134 -29.51 -19.78 22.48
CA THR A 134 -29.93 -20.95 21.72
C THR A 134 -28.95 -21.19 20.58
N PRO A 135 -28.42 -22.41 20.43
CA PRO A 135 -27.59 -22.78 19.29
C PRO A 135 -28.45 -22.73 18.02
N VAL A 136 -28.44 -21.58 17.36
CA VAL A 136 -29.02 -21.41 16.03
C VAL A 136 -27.84 -21.38 15.08
N LEU A 137 -27.82 -22.28 14.09
CA LEU A 137 -26.86 -22.24 12.99
C LEU A 137 -26.91 -20.85 12.35
N SER A 138 -25.93 -20.01 12.68
CA SER A 138 -25.95 -18.60 12.27
C SER A 138 -25.43 -18.47 10.85
N ARG A 139 -26.29 -18.79 9.87
CA ARG A 139 -26.07 -18.38 8.47
C ARG A 139 -26.78 -17.05 8.25
N HIS A 140 -26.31 -16.01 8.92
CA HIS A 140 -26.90 -14.70 8.76
C HIS A 140 -26.30 -13.99 7.54
N PRO A 141 -27.13 -13.36 6.70
CA PRO A 141 -26.63 -12.62 5.54
C PRO A 141 -25.74 -11.48 6.02
N ILE A 142 -24.50 -11.48 5.53
CA ILE A 142 -23.57 -10.36 5.67
C ILE A 142 -23.97 -9.28 4.68
N ARG A 143 -23.97 -8.01 5.11
CA ARG A 143 -24.37 -6.88 4.27
C ARG A 143 -23.46 -6.80 3.03
N PRO A 144 -23.98 -6.51 1.83
CA PRO A 144 -23.17 -6.33 0.62
C PRO A 144 -22.01 -5.34 0.82
N SER A 145 -22.27 -4.23 1.51
CA SER A 145 -21.27 -3.19 1.82
C SER A 145 -20.07 -3.67 2.63
N TYR A 146 -20.18 -4.81 3.33
CA TYR A 146 -19.03 -5.41 4.01
C TYR A 146 -18.13 -6.18 3.03
N TRP A 147 -18.73 -6.92 2.11
CA TRP A 147 -17.98 -7.62 1.07
C TRP A 147 -17.19 -6.62 0.22
N GLU A 148 -17.81 -5.50 -0.14
CA GLU A 148 -17.13 -4.39 -0.85
C GLU A 148 -15.87 -3.89 -0.13
N LYS A 149 -15.86 -3.89 1.21
CA LYS A 149 -14.68 -3.48 2.00
C LYS A 149 -13.57 -4.53 1.95
N LEU A 150 -13.91 -5.81 2.04
CA LEU A 150 -12.93 -6.88 1.88
C LEU A 150 -12.41 -6.96 0.45
N ASP A 151 -13.27 -6.77 -0.54
CA ASP A 151 -12.90 -6.71 -1.94
C ASP A 151 -11.95 -5.53 -2.19
N ARG A 152 -12.18 -4.38 -1.55
CA ARG A 152 -11.25 -3.25 -1.60
C ARG A 152 -9.87 -3.57 -1.01
N VAL A 153 -9.80 -4.34 0.07
CA VAL A 153 -8.52 -4.79 0.64
C VAL A 153 -7.79 -5.70 -0.35
N ASP A 154 -8.52 -6.63 -0.95
CA ASP A 154 -8.03 -7.55 -2.00
C ASP A 154 -7.48 -6.76 -3.20
N ASP A 155 -8.28 -5.84 -3.74
CA ASP A 155 -7.92 -4.99 -4.89
C ASP A 155 -6.67 -4.15 -4.61
N LEU A 156 -6.49 -3.66 -3.37
CA LEU A 156 -5.31 -2.89 -2.98
C LEU A 156 -4.08 -3.78 -2.79
N SER A 157 -4.26 -5.01 -2.27
CA SER A 157 -3.20 -6.01 -2.21
C SER A 157 -2.69 -6.35 -3.61
N ASP A 158 -3.60 -6.59 -4.56
CA ASP A 158 -3.27 -6.88 -5.95
C ASP A 158 -2.57 -5.67 -6.61
N GLN A 159 -3.03 -4.45 -6.35
CA GLN A 159 -2.36 -3.23 -6.84
C GLN A 159 -0.94 -3.06 -6.29
N ILE A 160 -0.69 -3.46 -5.04
CA ILE A 160 0.65 -3.44 -4.46
C ILE A 160 1.52 -4.52 -5.14
N ASP A 161 1.00 -5.73 -5.32
CA ASP A 161 1.73 -6.80 -6.01
C ASP A 161 2.08 -6.41 -7.46
N ASP A 162 1.11 -5.90 -8.21
CA ASP A 162 1.30 -5.36 -9.56
C ASP A 162 2.32 -4.20 -9.58
N PHE A 163 2.30 -3.34 -8.56
CA PHE A 163 3.29 -2.27 -8.44
C PHE A 163 4.69 -2.85 -8.25
N LEU A 164 4.87 -3.82 -7.35
CA LEU A 164 6.15 -4.47 -7.06
C LEU A 164 6.71 -5.22 -8.28
N ASP A 165 5.84 -5.73 -9.16
CA ASP A 165 6.23 -6.33 -10.45
C ASP A 165 6.87 -5.36 -11.44
N ASN A 166 6.59 -4.07 -11.29
CA ASN A 166 7.14 -3.02 -12.13
C ASN A 166 8.32 -2.26 -11.48
N VAL A 167 8.67 -2.60 -10.23
CA VAL A 167 9.82 -2.02 -9.54
C VAL A 167 11.10 -2.65 -10.08
N ALA A 168 11.97 -1.81 -10.65
CA ALA A 168 13.35 -2.20 -10.93
C ALA A 168 14.12 -2.29 -9.60
N CYS A 169 14.70 -3.45 -9.33
CA CYS A 169 15.51 -3.68 -8.14
C CYS A 169 17.00 -3.77 -8.50
N ASP A 170 17.85 -3.32 -7.58
CA ASP A 170 19.31 -3.26 -7.73
C ASP A 170 20.05 -4.46 -7.09
#